data_AF-A0A2J7R7H6-F1
#
_entry.id   AF-A0A2J7R7H6-F1
#
_cell.length_a   1.000
_cell.length_b   1.000
_cell.length_c   1.000
_cell.angle_alpha   90.00
_cell.angle_beta   90.00
_cell.angle_gamma   90.00
#
_symmetry.space_group_name_H-M   'P 1'
#
loop_
_entity.id
_entity.type
_entity.pdbx_description
1 polymer ?
#
loop_
_entity_poly.entity_id
_entity_poly.type
_entity_poly.pdbx_seq_one_letter_code
_entity_poly.pdbx_strand_id
1 'polypeptide(L)' 'MDSIGENCNELKKQYDSCFLNWFSGRFLKGDTNDEVCAPFFKVYQQCVKVCTYCNNLKFVHFRDGDLS' A
#
# COMPACT_ATOMS: atom_id res chain seq x y z
N MET A 1 3.54 -12.82 -0.42
CA MET A 1 4.71 -11.91 -0.49
C MET A 1 4.75 -11.16 0.81
N ASP A 2 5.83 -11.30 1.57
CA ASP A 2 5.98 -10.65 2.86
C ASP A 2 6.37 -9.17 2.70
N SER A 3 6.10 -8.37 3.72
CA SER A 3 6.46 -6.96 3.80
C SER A 3 7.93 -6.78 4.20
N ILE A 4 8.45 -5.57 4.04
CA ILE A 4 9.82 -5.17 4.40
C ILE A 4 10.07 -5.29 5.92
N GLY A 5 9.01 -5.24 6.73
CA GLY A 5 9.06 -5.58 8.14
C GLY A 5 8.06 -6.67 8.47
N GLU A 6 8.49 -7.71 9.18
CA GLU A 6 7.63 -8.85 9.56
C GLU A 6 6.39 -8.38 10.36
N ASN A 7 6.55 -7.34 11.19
CA ASN A 7 5.47 -6.70 11.93
C ASN A 7 4.41 -6.03 11.04
N CYS A 8 4.74 -5.74 9.78
CA CYS A 8 3.84 -5.12 8.82
C CYS A 8 3.18 -6.14 7.88
N ASN A 9 3.48 -7.44 8.00
CA ASN A 9 2.95 -8.48 7.11
C ASN A 9 1.42 -8.56 7.15
N GLU A 10 0.85 -8.47 8.35
CA GLU A 10 -0.61 -8.55 8.51
C GLU A 10 -1.30 -7.29 7.95
N LEU A 11 -0.73 -6.11 8.21
CA LEU A 11 -1.22 -4.85 7.66
C LEU A 11 -1.12 -4.83 6.13
N LYS A 12 -0.04 -5.39 5.57
CA LYS A 12 0.13 -5.57 4.12
C LYS A 12 -0.97 -6.44 3.53
N LYS A 13 -1.27 -7.59 4.14
CA LYS A 13 -2.32 -8.50 3.64
C LYS A 13 -3.69 -7.82 3.59
N GLN A 14 -4.02 -7.04 4.61
CA GLN A 14 -5.29 -6.30 4.66
C GLN A 14 -5.38 -5.24 3.56
N TYR A 15 -4.31 -4.46 3.38
CA TYR A 15 -4.23 -3.47 2.31
C TYR A 15 -4.28 -4.12 0.92
N ASP A 16 -3.46 -5.14 0.67
CA ASP A 16 -3.39 -5.83 -0.63
C ASP A 16 -4.75 -6.44 -1.00
N SER A 17 -5.45 -7.05 -0.04
CA SER A 17 -6.79 -7.61 -0.27
C SER A 17 -7.81 -6.53 -0.66
N CYS A 18 -7.81 -5.39 0.05
CA CYS A 18 -8.67 -4.25 -0.32
C CYS A 18 -8.32 -3.74 -1.72
N PHE A 19 -7.03 -3.49 -1.96
CA PHE A 19 -6.55 -2.91 -3.21
C PHE A 19 -6.86 -3.79 -4.41
N LEU A 20 -6.68 -5.12 -4.34
CA LEU A 20 -6.96 -6.02 -5.47
C LEU A 20 -8.45 -6.07 -5.81
N ASN A 21 -9.31 -6.06 -4.81
CA ASN A 21 -10.76 -6.00 -5.00
C ASN A 21 -11.19 -4.67 -5.60
N TRP A 22 -10.63 -3.56 -5.10
CA TRP A 22 -10.86 -2.24 -5.65
C TRP A 22 -10.32 -2.10 -7.08
N PHE A 23 -9.11 -2.58 -7.34
CA PHE A 23 -8.44 -2.48 -8.62
C PHE A 23 -9.23 -3.20 -9.72
N SER A 24 -9.62 -4.46 -9.45
CA SER A 24 -10.42 -5.26 -10.40
C SER A 24 -11.88 -4.78 -10.52
N GLY A 25 -12.47 -4.29 -9.43
CA GLY A 25 -13.88 -3.92 -9.37
C GLY A 25 -14.20 -2.49 -9.79
N ARG A 26 -13.27 -1.55 -9.60
CA ARG A 26 -13.44 -0.10 -9.76
C ARG A 26 -12.44 0.47 -10.76
N PHE A 27 -11.14 0.37 -10.46
CA PHE A 27 -10.09 1.05 -11.22
C PHE A 27 -10.08 0.63 -12.70
N LEU A 28 -10.13 -0.68 -12.98
CA LEU A 28 -10.19 -1.19 -14.36
C LEU A 28 -11.47 -0.80 -15.11
N LYS A 29 -12.51 -0.36 -14.39
CA LYS A 29 -13.77 0.14 -14.96
C LYS A 29 -13.82 1.66 -15.06
N GLY A 30 -12.71 2.35 -14.75
CA GLY A 30 -12.58 3.80 -14.82
C GLY A 30 -12.97 4.54 -13.54
N ASP A 31 -13.30 3.85 -12.45
CA ASP A 31 -13.56 4.46 -11.14
C ASP A 31 -12.26 4.52 -10.33
N THR A 32 -11.72 5.74 -10.19
CA THR A 32 -10.43 6.01 -9.53
C THR A 32 -10.56 6.39 -8.06
N ASN A 33 -11.76 6.30 -7.46
CA ASN A 33 -11.93 6.61 -6.04
C ASN A 33 -11.33 5.50 -5.16
N ASP A 34 -10.15 5.76 -4.58
CA ASP A 34 -9.39 4.86 -3.72
C ASP A 34 -9.67 5.03 -2.21
N GLU A 35 -10.63 5.88 -1.83
CA GLU A 35 -10.99 6.20 -0.44
C GLU A 35 -11.32 4.94 0.39
N VAL A 36 -11.81 3.90 -0.28
CA VAL A 36 -12.16 2.61 0.33
C VAL A 36 -10.94 1.93 0.97
N CYS A 37 -9.76 2.06 0.35
CA CYS A 37 -8.51 1.43 0.82
C CYS A 37 -7.54 2.39 1.51
N ALA A 38 -7.78 3.71 1.40
CA ALA A 38 -7.00 4.76 2.07
C ALA A 38 -6.74 4.53 3.58
N PRO A 39 -7.71 4.10 4.43
CA PRO A 39 -7.43 3.88 5.86
C PRO A 39 -6.45 2.72 6.09
N PHE A 40 -6.58 1.63 5.34
CA PHE A 40 -5.65 0.49 5.42
C PHE A 40 -4.25 0.88 4.93
N PHE A 41 -4.21 1.64 3.83
CA PHE A 41 -2.95 2.14 3.29
C PHE A 41 -2.22 3.03 4.30
N LYS A 42 -2.92 3.94 4.97
CA LYS A 42 -2.31 4.85 5.95
C LYS A 42 -1.62 4.10 7.10
N VAL A 43 -2.28 3.07 7.65
CA VAL A 43 -1.73 2.26 8.75
C VAL A 43 -0.55 1.42 8.27
N TYR A 44 -0.67 0.78 7.10
CA TYR A 44 0.42 0.04 6.49
C TYR A 44 1.63 0.93 6.18
N GLN A 45 1.41 2.09 5.55
CA GLN A 45 2.44 3.05 5.20
C GLN A 45 3.19 3.57 6.44
N GLN A 46 2.50 3.81 7.55
CA GLN A 46 3.13 4.16 8.82
C GLN A 46 4.05 3.03 9.31
N CYS A 47 3.59 1.78 9.26
CA CYS A 47 4.39 0.63 9.66
C CYS A 47 5.68 0.49 8.82
N VAL A 48 5.58 0.58 7.50
CA VAL A 48 6.76 0.43 6.63
C VAL A 48 7.69 1.64 6.73
N LYS A 49 7.16 2.86 6.91
CA LYS A 49 7.99 4.07 7.15
C LYS A 49 8.88 3.93 8.38
N VAL A 50 8.39 3.31 9.46
CA VAL A 50 9.20 3.04 10.65
C VAL A 50 10.30 2.00 10.36
N CYS A 51 9.99 0.94 9.63
CA CYS A 51 10.98 -0.08 9.25
C CYS A 51 12.00 0.39 8.20
N THR A 52 11.72 1.48 7.47
CA THR A 52 12.62 2.08 6.47
C THR A 52 13.95 2.48 7.09
N TYR A 53 13.88 3.09 8.27
CA TYR A 53 15.05 3.52 9.03
C TYR A 53 15.83 2.34 9.63
N CYS A 54 15.18 1.19 9.83
CA CYS A 54 15.87 -0.02 10.28
C CYS A 54 16.67 -0.73 9.19
N ASN A 55 16.31 -0.60 7.90
CA ASN A 55 16.86 -1.46 6.84
C ASN A 55 17.76 -0.78 5.80
N ASN A 56 18.15 0.49 5.95
CA ASN A 56 19.09 1.19 5.04
C ASN A 56 18.75 1.08 3.53
N LEU A 57 17.47 0.84 3.20
CA LEU A 57 16.99 0.73 1.82
C LEU A 57 16.51 2.11 1.36
N LYS A 58 17.15 2.64 0.30
CA LYS A 58 16.65 3.82 -0.41
C LYS A 58 15.26 3.50 -0.93
N PHE A 59 14.27 4.12 -0.31
CA PHE A 59 12.86 3.88 -0.60
C PHE A 59 12.56 4.15 -2.07
N VAL A 60 11.94 3.16 -2.73
CA VAL A 60 11.14 3.39 -3.93
C VAL A 60 10.08 4.40 -3.53
N HIS A 61 10.12 5.56 -4.17
CA HIS A 61 9.13 6.60 -4.05
C HIS A 61 7.79 6.02 -4.55
N PHE A 62 6.95 5.49 -3.65
CA PHE A 62 5.53 5.35 -3.95
C PHE A 62 4.96 6.76 -3.97
N ARG A 63 5.11 7.42 -5.13
CA ARG A 63 4.47 8.68 -5.47
C ARG A 63 3.13 8.30 -6.09
N ASP A 64 2.05 8.73 -5.46
CA ASP A 64 0.68 8.70 -5.98
C ASP A 64 0.54 9.60 -7.23
N GLY A 65 1.33 9.40 -8.28
CA GLY A 65 1.35 10.35 -9.39
C GLY A 65 2.33 10.14 -10.55
N ASP A 66 2.61 8.90 -10.96
CA ASP A 66 3.19 8.66 -12.29
C ASP A 66 2.28 7.72 -13.09
N LEU A 67 1.06 8.21 -13.36
CA LEU A 67 0.30 7.84 -14.56
C LEU A 67 0.21 9.10 -15.42
N SER A 68 1.28 9.39 -16.14
CA SER A 68 1.33 10.25 -17.32
C SER A 68 2.35 9.70 -18.28
#